data_AF-A0A660T4C9-F1
#
_entry.id   AF-A0A660T4C9-F1
#
_cell.length_a   1.000
_cell.length_b   1.000
_cell.length_c   1.000
_cell.angle_alpha   90.00
_cell.angle_beta   90.00
_cell.angle_gamma   90.00
#
_symmetry.space_group_name_H-M   'P 1'
#
loop_
_entity.id
_entity.type
_entity.pdbx_description
1 polymer ?
#
loop_
_entity_poly.entity_id
_entity_poly.type
_entity_poly.pdbx_seq_one_letter_code
_entity_poly.pdbx_strand_id
1 'polypeptide(L)'
;MDNDVSRVALIPCSSYDRDTVCNAVEQGVELLGGIDRFLIKKEKVLLKPNLLAPDSPERGSTTHPSVFFGIGALLRKKGYKVVYGDSFAVGSGLFVAKRNGIHAAAEELGIENVPFKKVREVKVKNAVQNSVFQIAEEIFKTNNFINIPKLKTHGLTVMTGALKNIFGVIPGLLKPEFHMRLPSPDLFENMLVDLNRAIKSSLIVMDAVDSMEGNGPRNGTLVHTGVIIISDDPAAVDATGALLMGVKPESVPLIRKAGEAGIGNVNEEKIEYLGGSLKDFTVRKFSFPPRTSIKKNAEETSGIALKLRNWFIPKPVIDSEVCTKCGNCVRICPVTPKALSQNKGEVPQYNYNLCIRCYCCQETCPEGAISIKTPLLGKISKLFGG
;
A
#
# COMPACT_ATOMS: atom_id res chain seq x y z
N MET A 1 -14.10 -20.38 22.84
CA MET A 1 -14.34 -18.93 22.77
C MET A 1 -13.08 -18.28 23.30
N ASP A 2 -12.05 -18.17 22.47
CA ASP A 2 -10.89 -17.35 22.81
C ASP A 2 -11.16 -15.96 22.23
N ASN A 3 -11.22 -14.98 23.12
CA ASN A 3 -11.28 -13.56 22.79
C ASN A 3 -9.94 -13.15 22.17
N ASP A 4 -9.75 -13.42 20.88
CA ASP A 4 -8.57 -12.99 20.15
C ASP A 4 -8.70 -11.48 19.88
N VAL A 5 -8.31 -10.66 20.86
CA VAL A 5 -8.29 -9.19 20.78
C VAL A 5 -6.94 -8.75 20.25
N SER A 6 -6.95 -7.91 19.21
CA SER A 6 -5.71 -7.35 18.65
C SER A 6 -5.29 -6.10 19.40
N ARG A 7 -4.01 -6.00 19.72
CA ARG A 7 -3.44 -4.84 20.42
C ARG A 7 -2.82 -3.90 19.40
N VAL A 8 -3.24 -2.64 19.40
CA VAL A 8 -2.74 -1.61 18.47
C VAL A 8 -2.21 -0.44 19.31
N ALA A 9 -0.90 -0.20 19.26
CA ALA A 9 -0.33 1.02 19.80
C ALA A 9 -0.58 2.17 18.83
N LEU A 10 -1.28 3.18 19.31
CA LEU A 10 -1.69 4.36 18.56
C LEU A 10 -1.01 5.58 19.17
N ILE A 11 0.17 5.93 18.64
CA ILE A 11 1.09 6.87 19.30
C ILE A 11 1.09 8.21 18.56
N PRO A 12 0.73 9.31 19.25
CA PRO A 12 0.87 10.65 18.70
C PRO A 12 2.30 10.92 18.22
N CYS A 13 2.43 11.47 17.03
CA CYS A 13 3.71 11.83 16.41
C CYS A 13 3.47 13.04 15.52
N SER A 14 3.71 14.24 16.06
CA SER A 14 3.33 15.52 15.47
C SER A 14 4.20 15.98 14.31
N SER A 15 5.35 15.33 14.07
CA SER A 15 6.24 15.71 12.99
C SER A 15 7.19 14.56 12.62
N TYR A 16 7.93 14.74 11.53
CA TYR A 16 9.00 13.84 11.14
C TYR A 16 10.37 14.19 11.74
N ASP A 17 10.41 15.03 12.78
CA ASP A 17 11.61 15.23 13.60
C ASP A 17 12.12 13.87 14.13
N ARG A 18 13.45 13.69 14.12
CA ARG A 18 14.08 12.40 14.42
C ARG A 18 13.77 11.94 15.85
N ASP A 19 13.90 12.82 16.82
CA ASP A 19 13.70 12.47 18.23
C ASP A 19 12.22 12.18 18.51
N THR A 20 11.33 13.01 17.94
CA THR A 20 9.88 12.81 18.01
C THR A 20 9.48 11.42 17.50
N VAL A 21 9.98 11.04 16.32
CA VAL A 21 9.66 9.74 15.71
C VAL A 21 10.29 8.57 16.46
N CYS A 22 11.56 8.68 16.88
CA CYS A 22 12.24 7.66 17.66
C CYS A 22 11.49 7.38 18.97
N ASN A 23 11.09 8.42 19.70
CA ASN A 23 10.34 8.31 20.94
C ASN A 23 8.97 7.65 20.72
N ALA A 24 8.24 8.05 19.67
CA ALA A 24 6.95 7.46 19.35
C ALA A 24 7.05 5.97 19.01
N VAL A 25 8.07 5.57 18.23
CA VAL A 25 8.33 4.17 17.90
C VAL A 25 8.73 3.36 19.14
N GLU A 26 9.66 3.85 19.97
CA GLU A 26 10.10 3.18 21.19
C GLU A 26 8.91 3.00 22.16
N GLN A 27 8.15 4.07 22.41
CA GLN A 27 6.97 4.02 23.27
C GLN A 27 5.93 3.00 22.77
N GLY A 28 5.59 3.03 21.48
CA GLY A 28 4.57 2.12 20.94
C GLY A 28 4.99 0.65 21.00
N VAL A 29 6.27 0.36 20.74
CA VAL A 29 6.81 -1.00 20.86
C VAL A 29 6.83 -1.46 22.32
N GLU A 30 7.23 -0.61 23.27
CA GLU A 30 7.26 -0.97 24.69
C GLU A 30 5.83 -1.21 25.24
N LEU A 31 4.83 -0.42 24.84
CA LEU A 31 3.41 -0.67 25.19
C LEU A 31 2.89 -2.04 24.71
N LEU A 32 3.41 -2.51 23.59
CA LEU A 32 3.09 -3.83 23.04
C LEU A 32 3.85 -4.98 23.71
N GLY A 33 4.74 -4.69 24.66
CA GLY A 33 5.53 -5.67 25.41
C GLY A 33 6.99 -5.78 24.98
N GLY A 34 7.51 -4.78 24.25
CA GLY A 34 8.90 -4.70 23.85
C GLY A 34 9.22 -5.47 22.57
N ILE A 35 10.32 -5.10 21.92
CA ILE A 35 10.67 -5.63 20.59
C ILE A 35 10.99 -7.14 20.59
N ASP A 36 11.53 -7.65 21.70
CA ASP A 36 11.92 -9.04 21.85
C ASP A 36 10.71 -10.00 21.90
N ARG A 37 9.48 -9.48 22.11
CA ARG A 37 8.23 -10.24 21.96
C ARG A 37 7.99 -10.66 20.50
N PHE A 38 8.40 -9.84 19.55
CA PHE A 38 8.08 -9.99 18.13
C PHE A 38 9.21 -10.62 17.33
N LEU A 39 10.46 -10.49 17.80
CA LEU A 39 11.65 -10.82 17.01
C LEU A 39 12.58 -11.82 17.70
N ILE A 40 13.11 -12.74 16.92
CA ILE A 40 14.09 -13.75 17.34
C ILE A 40 15.49 -13.13 17.35
N LYS A 41 16.10 -12.96 18.53
CA LYS A 41 17.35 -12.21 18.73
C LYS A 41 18.53 -12.62 17.82
N LYS A 42 18.66 -13.91 17.53
CA LYS A 42 19.79 -14.47 16.76
C LYS A 42 19.62 -14.29 15.24
N GLU A 43 18.42 -13.92 14.79
CA GLU A 43 18.13 -13.75 13.37
C GLU A 43 18.26 -12.29 12.92
N LYS A 44 18.62 -12.11 11.66
CA LYS A 44 18.70 -10.79 11.02
C LYS A 44 17.29 -10.26 10.78
N VAL A 45 17.01 -9.01 11.11
CA VAL A 45 15.72 -8.35 10.86
C VAL A 45 15.70 -7.77 9.45
N LEU A 46 14.64 -8.05 8.69
CA LEU A 46 14.35 -7.43 7.40
C LEU A 46 13.30 -6.33 7.57
N LEU A 47 13.70 -5.08 7.36
CA LEU A 47 12.81 -3.94 7.27
C LEU A 47 12.28 -3.78 5.84
N LYS A 48 10.96 -3.72 5.68
CA LYS A 48 10.31 -3.47 4.39
C LYS A 48 9.55 -2.14 4.39
N PRO A 49 10.19 -1.03 3.99
CA PRO A 49 9.46 0.21 3.73
C PRO A 49 8.51 0.07 2.54
N ASN A 50 7.72 1.11 2.30
CA ASN A 50 6.93 1.27 1.08
C ASN A 50 7.71 2.12 0.07
N LEU A 51 8.41 1.49 -0.87
CA LEU A 51 9.20 2.16 -1.92
C LEU A 51 8.42 2.30 -3.23
N LEU A 52 7.26 2.97 -3.16
CA LEU A 52 6.34 3.13 -4.30
C LEU A 52 6.96 3.83 -5.51
N ALA A 53 7.74 4.89 -5.32
CA ALA A 53 8.27 5.72 -6.40
C ALA A 53 9.52 6.50 -5.94
N PRO A 54 10.41 6.93 -6.87
CA PRO A 54 11.60 7.73 -6.56
C PRO A 54 11.25 9.20 -6.28
N ASP A 55 10.27 9.41 -5.40
CA ASP A 55 9.79 10.72 -4.97
C ASP A 55 10.58 11.20 -3.74
N SER A 56 10.71 12.51 -3.56
CA SER A 56 11.28 13.06 -2.34
C SER A 56 10.34 12.82 -1.14
N PRO A 57 10.87 12.82 0.10
CA PRO A 57 10.07 12.59 1.31
C PRO A 57 8.84 13.50 1.43
N GLU A 58 8.95 14.75 1.00
CA GLU A 58 7.92 15.80 1.09
C GLU A 58 6.71 15.51 0.21
N ARG A 59 6.81 14.57 -0.75
CA ARG A 59 5.67 14.12 -1.55
C ARG A 59 4.79 13.10 -0.81
N GLY A 60 5.28 12.51 0.27
CA GLY A 60 4.56 11.53 1.09
C GLY A 60 4.04 10.29 0.34
N SER A 61 4.62 9.96 -0.83
CA SER A 61 4.23 8.78 -1.60
C SER A 61 4.94 7.50 -1.15
N THR A 62 5.96 7.59 -0.30
CA THR A 62 6.71 6.47 0.29
C THR A 62 6.86 6.63 1.79
N THR A 63 7.19 5.57 2.51
CA THR A 63 7.56 5.63 3.94
C THR A 63 8.58 6.74 4.17
N HIS A 64 8.35 7.58 5.18
CA HIS A 64 9.27 8.66 5.49
C HIS A 64 10.60 8.12 6.06
N PRO A 65 11.76 8.68 5.67
CA PRO A 65 13.06 8.25 6.19
C PRO A 65 13.20 8.35 7.71
N SER A 66 12.49 9.28 8.37
CA SER A 66 12.44 9.36 9.85
C SER A 66 11.77 8.16 10.49
N VAL A 67 10.67 7.65 9.94
CA VAL A 67 9.99 6.46 10.48
C VAL A 67 10.84 5.22 10.30
N PHE A 68 11.46 5.07 9.12
CA PHE A 68 12.43 4.01 8.88
C PHE A 68 13.62 4.07 9.85
N PHE A 69 14.18 5.26 10.07
CA PHE A 69 15.27 5.45 11.01
C PHE A 69 14.84 5.14 12.44
N GLY A 70 13.67 5.59 12.89
CA GLY A 70 13.20 5.34 14.26
C GLY A 70 13.15 3.85 14.61
N ILE A 71 12.57 3.03 13.72
CA ILE A 71 12.58 1.57 13.92
C ILE A 71 13.98 0.97 13.76
N GLY A 72 14.78 1.44 12.80
CA GLY A 72 16.16 0.99 12.62
C GLY A 72 17.03 1.26 13.85
N ALA A 73 16.97 2.46 14.41
CA ALA A 73 17.71 2.91 15.57
C ALA A 73 17.33 2.09 16.82
N LEU A 74 16.03 1.86 17.05
CA LEU A 74 15.55 0.99 18.13
C LEU A 74 16.13 -0.42 18.02
N LEU A 75 16.09 -1.02 16.83
CA LEU A 75 16.64 -2.35 16.60
C LEU A 75 18.15 -2.43 16.82
N ARG A 76 18.89 -1.42 16.36
CA ARG A 76 20.34 -1.32 16.56
C ARG A 76 20.70 -1.16 18.03
N LYS A 77 20.00 -0.27 18.76
CA LYS A 77 20.12 -0.09 20.22
C LYS A 77 19.90 -1.40 20.98
N LYS A 78 18.94 -2.23 20.53
CA LYS A 78 18.64 -3.55 21.10
C LYS A 78 19.55 -4.67 20.55
N GLY A 79 20.56 -4.36 19.73
CA GLY A 79 21.59 -5.31 19.28
C GLY A 79 21.21 -6.20 18.10
N TYR A 80 20.14 -5.89 17.35
CA TYR A 80 19.76 -6.67 16.18
C TYR A 80 20.66 -6.38 14.96
N LYS A 81 20.91 -7.42 14.16
CA LYS A 81 21.42 -7.26 12.80
C LYS A 81 20.26 -6.90 11.90
N VAL A 82 20.36 -5.80 11.15
CA VAL A 82 19.24 -5.27 10.36
C VAL A 82 19.66 -5.12 8.91
N VAL A 83 18.75 -5.45 8.00
CA VAL A 83 18.83 -5.13 6.58
C VAL A 83 17.49 -4.55 6.12
N TYR A 84 17.45 -3.94 4.94
CA TYR A 84 16.21 -3.48 4.36
C TYR A 84 16.07 -3.86 2.89
N GLY A 85 14.84 -4.04 2.43
CA GLY A 85 14.56 -4.34 1.04
C GLY A 85 13.09 -4.12 0.72
N ASP A 86 12.81 -3.75 -0.52
CA ASP A 86 11.48 -3.75 -1.10
C ASP A 86 11.63 -3.96 -2.62
N SER A 87 10.57 -4.40 -3.29
CA SER A 87 10.57 -4.51 -4.74
C SER A 87 9.88 -3.33 -5.40
N PHE A 88 10.38 -2.94 -6.56
CA PHE A 88 9.82 -1.90 -7.40
C PHE A 88 9.52 -2.47 -8.79
N ALA A 89 8.51 -1.92 -9.47
CA ALA A 89 8.05 -2.47 -10.76
C ALA A 89 9.10 -2.32 -11.87
N VAL A 90 9.83 -1.20 -11.91
CA VAL A 90 10.81 -0.90 -12.97
C VAL A 90 12.06 -0.23 -12.39
N GLY A 91 13.17 -0.96 -12.28
CA GLY A 91 14.43 -0.45 -11.73
C GLY A 91 14.79 -1.10 -10.38
N SER A 92 15.80 -0.58 -9.70
CA SER A 92 16.24 -1.15 -8.42
C SER A 92 15.56 -0.48 -7.22
N GLY A 93 15.22 -1.27 -6.21
CA GLY A 93 14.73 -0.75 -4.93
C GLY A 93 15.73 0.22 -4.28
N LEU A 94 17.04 -0.03 -4.47
CA LEU A 94 18.10 0.87 -4.03
C LEU A 94 18.02 2.26 -4.70
N PHE A 95 17.74 2.33 -6.01
CA PHE A 95 17.61 3.61 -6.69
C PHE A 95 16.45 4.44 -6.11
N VAL A 96 15.31 3.80 -5.84
CA VAL A 96 14.17 4.45 -5.20
C VAL A 96 14.52 4.90 -3.78
N ALA A 97 15.15 4.01 -2.99
CA ALA A 97 15.56 4.30 -1.62
C ALA A 97 16.57 5.48 -1.53
N LYS A 98 17.43 5.64 -2.53
CA LYS A 98 18.34 6.79 -2.63
C LYS A 98 17.59 8.10 -2.86
N ARG A 99 16.54 8.06 -3.68
CA ARG A 99 15.75 9.26 -4.06
C ARG A 99 14.82 9.75 -2.95
N ASN A 100 14.29 8.84 -2.14
CA ASN A 100 13.38 9.17 -1.05
C ASN A 100 14.06 9.26 0.33
N GLY A 101 15.39 9.24 0.39
CA GLY A 101 16.16 9.40 1.63
C GLY A 101 16.24 8.16 2.54
N ILE A 102 15.54 7.06 2.21
CA ILE A 102 15.60 5.81 3.00
C ILE A 102 17.03 5.25 3.04
N HIS A 103 17.75 5.31 1.92
CA HIS A 103 19.12 4.80 1.86
C HIS A 103 20.07 5.61 2.74
N ALA A 104 19.96 6.94 2.75
CA ALA A 104 20.78 7.78 3.63
C ALA A 104 20.53 7.46 5.11
N ALA A 105 19.27 7.34 5.51
CA ALA A 105 18.90 6.92 6.87
C ALA A 105 19.42 5.51 7.22
N ALA A 106 19.46 4.60 6.24
CA ALA A 106 20.03 3.26 6.43
C ALA A 106 21.56 3.30 6.58
N GLU A 107 22.26 4.12 5.80
CA GLU A 107 23.72 4.30 5.89
C GLU A 107 24.14 4.86 7.26
N GLU A 108 23.41 5.85 7.79
CA GLU A 108 23.62 6.40 9.14
C GLU A 108 23.60 5.31 10.24
N LEU A 109 22.80 4.27 10.05
CA LEU A 109 22.60 3.18 11.02
C LEU A 109 23.45 1.93 10.71
N GLY A 110 24.18 1.93 9.58
CA GLY A 110 24.90 0.76 9.08
C GLY A 110 23.97 -0.39 8.67
N ILE A 111 22.80 -0.07 8.10
CA ILE A 111 21.80 -1.03 7.62
C ILE A 111 21.96 -1.23 6.11
N GLU A 112 22.22 -2.46 5.68
CA GLU A 112 22.47 -2.76 4.27
C GLU A 112 21.17 -2.96 3.48
N ASN A 113 21.18 -2.55 2.21
CA ASN A 113 20.13 -2.91 1.26
C ASN A 113 20.30 -4.35 0.77
N VAL A 114 19.22 -5.13 0.80
CA VAL A 114 19.16 -6.46 0.17
C VAL A 114 18.25 -6.43 -1.06
N PRO A 115 18.77 -6.72 -2.27
CA PRO A 115 17.97 -6.67 -3.48
C PRO A 115 17.16 -7.96 -3.68
N PHE A 116 15.87 -7.84 -3.97
CA PHE A 116 14.97 -8.97 -4.24
C PHE A 116 15.14 -9.50 -5.66
N LYS A 117 16.26 -10.19 -5.91
CA LYS A 117 16.64 -10.71 -7.24
C LYS A 117 16.19 -12.14 -7.50
N LYS A 118 16.13 -12.97 -6.46
CA LYS A 118 15.75 -14.39 -6.55
C LYS A 118 14.34 -14.58 -6.04
N VAL A 119 13.63 -15.52 -6.64
CA VAL A 119 12.29 -15.93 -6.22
C VAL A 119 12.30 -17.34 -5.69
N ARG A 120 11.43 -17.58 -4.71
CA ARG A 120 11.02 -18.90 -4.23
C ARG A 120 9.54 -19.07 -4.52
N GLU A 121 9.17 -20.23 -5.04
CA GLU A 121 7.77 -20.62 -5.16
C GLU A 121 7.20 -20.96 -3.77
N VAL A 122 6.03 -20.41 -3.46
CA VAL A 122 5.33 -20.64 -2.19
C VAL A 122 3.91 -21.07 -2.47
N LYS A 123 3.55 -22.21 -1.89
CA LYS A 123 2.17 -22.72 -1.91
C LYS A 123 1.41 -22.17 -0.70
N VAL A 124 0.24 -21.60 -0.95
CA VAL A 124 -0.61 -21.00 0.08
C VAL A 124 -1.64 -22.01 0.54
N LYS A 125 -1.60 -22.36 1.82
CA LYS A 125 -2.62 -23.21 2.45
C LYS A 125 -3.92 -22.42 2.58
N ASN A 126 -5.05 -23.04 2.26
CA ASN A 126 -6.39 -22.44 2.33
C ASN A 126 -6.50 -21.13 1.54
N ALA A 127 -5.90 -21.08 0.35
CA ALA A 127 -6.03 -19.93 -0.54
C ALA A 127 -7.50 -19.72 -0.94
N VAL A 128 -7.92 -18.45 -0.97
CA VAL A 128 -9.19 -17.99 -1.52
C VAL A 128 -9.18 -18.10 -3.04
N GLN A 129 -8.05 -17.79 -3.68
CA GLN A 129 -7.93 -17.70 -5.14
C GLN A 129 -6.54 -18.11 -5.65
N ASN A 130 -5.47 -17.48 -5.17
CA ASN A 130 -4.10 -17.69 -5.63
C ASN A 130 -3.36 -18.64 -4.69
N SER A 131 -3.27 -19.91 -5.09
CA SER A 131 -2.62 -20.96 -4.30
C SER A 131 -1.10 -21.02 -4.44
N VAL A 132 -0.51 -20.26 -5.36
CA VAL A 132 0.94 -20.24 -5.61
C VAL A 132 1.44 -18.82 -5.89
N PHE A 133 2.55 -18.44 -5.25
CA PHE A 133 3.26 -17.18 -5.48
C PHE A 133 4.75 -17.40 -5.75
N GLN A 134 5.35 -16.48 -6.50
CA GLN A 134 6.80 -16.33 -6.62
C GLN A 134 7.22 -15.15 -5.74
N ILE A 135 7.87 -15.42 -4.61
CA ILE A 135 8.18 -14.43 -3.57
C ILE A 135 9.69 -14.25 -3.45
N ALA A 136 10.16 -13.04 -3.16
CA ALA A 136 11.57 -12.76 -2.95
C ALA A 136 12.19 -13.70 -1.90
N GLU A 137 13.30 -14.34 -2.25
CA GLU A 137 13.95 -15.35 -1.40
C GLU A 137 14.41 -14.77 -0.05
N GLU A 138 14.77 -13.49 -0.04
CA GLU A 138 15.15 -12.72 1.15
C GLU A 138 14.11 -12.79 2.28
N ILE A 139 12.82 -12.90 1.94
CA ILE A 139 11.73 -12.99 2.92
C ILE A 139 11.82 -14.27 3.76
N PHE A 140 12.39 -15.35 3.22
CA PHE A 140 12.50 -16.64 3.92
C PHE A 140 13.86 -16.85 4.59
N LYS A 141 14.78 -15.88 4.47
CA LYS A 141 16.09 -15.94 5.13
C LYS A 141 16.00 -15.53 6.60
N THR A 142 14.84 -15.03 7.04
CA THR A 142 14.55 -14.71 8.44
C THR A 142 13.06 -14.77 8.74
N ASN A 143 12.75 -15.07 9.98
CA ASN A 143 11.43 -14.94 10.60
C ASN A 143 11.17 -13.53 11.16
N ASN A 144 12.16 -12.64 11.15
CA ASN A 144 12.08 -11.26 11.65
C ASN A 144 11.77 -10.29 10.50
N PHE A 145 10.51 -10.21 10.09
CA PHE A 145 10.08 -9.37 8.97
C PHE A 145 9.18 -8.24 9.47
N ILE A 146 9.68 -7.00 9.38
CA ILE A 146 8.94 -5.81 9.81
C ILE A 146 8.45 -5.03 8.59
N ASN A 147 7.14 -4.83 8.52
CA ASN A 147 6.47 -4.13 7.44
C ASN A 147 6.25 -2.65 7.84
N ILE A 148 6.70 -1.71 7.02
CA ILE A 148 6.62 -0.27 7.34
C ILE A 148 5.78 0.44 6.27
N PRO A 149 4.45 0.24 6.25
CA PRO A 149 3.56 0.83 5.24
C PRO A 149 3.38 2.34 5.46
N LYS A 150 2.80 3.01 4.45
CA LYS A 150 2.35 4.41 4.54
C LYS A 150 0.85 4.52 4.28
N LEU A 151 0.14 5.27 5.12
CA LEU A 151 -1.32 5.44 5.03
C LEU A 151 -1.71 6.42 3.92
N LYS A 152 -2.38 5.91 2.88
CA LYS A 152 -2.70 6.69 1.67
C LYS A 152 -3.98 6.19 1.00
N THR A 153 -4.69 7.05 0.29
CA THR A 153 -5.75 6.61 -0.62
C THR A 153 -5.20 5.85 -1.81
N HIS A 154 -6.04 5.03 -2.45
CA HIS A 154 -5.68 4.24 -3.61
C HIS A 154 -6.88 4.08 -4.56
N GLY A 155 -6.65 4.26 -5.87
CA GLY A 155 -7.71 4.17 -6.88
C GLY A 155 -8.38 2.80 -6.98
N LEU A 156 -7.58 1.73 -6.91
CA LEU A 156 -8.06 0.34 -7.00
C LEU A 156 -8.63 -0.21 -5.67
N THR A 157 -7.85 -0.16 -4.59
CA THR A 157 -8.13 -0.83 -3.30
C THR A 157 -8.68 0.11 -2.23
N VAL A 158 -9.14 1.32 -2.60
CA VAL A 158 -9.60 2.42 -1.72
C VAL A 158 -8.47 3.08 -0.91
N MET A 159 -7.64 2.28 -0.24
CA MET A 159 -6.50 2.73 0.53
C MET A 159 -5.29 1.81 0.35
N THR A 160 -4.15 2.30 0.81
CA THR A 160 -2.91 1.56 1.03
C THR A 160 -2.68 1.43 2.52
N GLY A 161 -2.16 0.29 2.94
CA GLY A 161 -1.82 0.00 4.31
C GLY A 161 -0.91 -1.23 4.41
N ALA A 162 -0.87 -1.86 5.57
CA ALA A 162 -0.12 -3.06 5.89
C ALA A 162 -0.46 -4.22 4.93
N LEU A 163 -1.75 -4.52 4.74
CA LEU A 163 -2.22 -5.64 3.92
C LEU A 163 -1.79 -5.49 2.45
N LYS A 164 -1.80 -4.26 1.93
CA LYS A 164 -1.37 -3.99 0.54
C LYS A 164 0.14 -3.88 0.41
N ASN A 165 0.84 -3.34 1.41
CA ASN A 165 2.29 -3.13 1.33
C ASN A 165 3.04 -4.46 1.18
N ILE A 166 2.48 -5.57 1.69
CA ILE A 166 3.05 -6.92 1.51
C ILE A 166 3.27 -7.29 0.05
N PHE A 167 2.53 -6.70 -0.90
CA PHE A 167 2.75 -6.90 -2.32
C PHE A 167 4.19 -6.57 -2.76
N GLY A 168 4.90 -5.75 -1.97
CA GLY A 168 6.33 -5.50 -2.03
C GLY A 168 7.25 -6.73 -1.99
N VAL A 169 6.75 -7.89 -1.59
CA VAL A 169 7.54 -9.15 -1.58
C VAL A 169 7.57 -9.85 -2.94
N ILE A 170 6.69 -9.46 -3.86
CA ILE A 170 6.63 -9.98 -5.24
C ILE A 170 7.61 -9.18 -6.11
N PRO A 171 8.72 -9.75 -6.61
CA PRO A 171 9.75 -8.96 -7.26
C PRO A 171 9.42 -8.57 -8.71
N GLY A 172 9.86 -7.36 -9.09
CA GLY A 172 10.00 -6.92 -10.48
C GLY A 172 8.70 -6.90 -11.30
N LEU A 173 8.80 -7.41 -12.54
CA LEU A 173 7.74 -7.36 -13.55
C LEU A 173 6.52 -8.25 -13.24
N LEU A 174 6.64 -9.15 -12.25
CA LEU A 174 5.52 -9.96 -11.76
C LEU A 174 4.40 -9.06 -11.18
N LYS A 175 4.75 -7.90 -10.63
CA LYS A 175 3.75 -6.95 -10.09
C LYS A 175 2.80 -6.41 -11.16
N PRO A 176 3.29 -5.80 -12.27
CA PRO A 176 2.44 -5.45 -13.41
C PRO A 176 1.65 -6.64 -13.96
N GLU A 177 2.22 -7.84 -13.98
CA GLU A 177 1.54 -9.06 -14.44
C GLU A 177 0.33 -9.42 -13.58
N PHE A 178 0.42 -9.34 -12.25
CA PHE A 178 -0.75 -9.53 -11.38
C PHE A 178 -1.85 -8.51 -11.67
N HIS A 179 -1.49 -7.25 -11.96
CA HIS A 179 -2.48 -6.23 -12.35
C HIS A 179 -3.12 -6.51 -13.71
N MET A 180 -2.48 -7.29 -14.60
CA MET A 180 -3.08 -7.74 -15.86
C MET A 180 -4.00 -8.92 -15.67
N ARG A 181 -3.51 -9.96 -14.96
CA ARG A 181 -4.23 -11.23 -14.79
C ARG A 181 -5.44 -11.04 -13.87
N LEU A 182 -5.38 -10.06 -12.97
CA LEU A 182 -6.43 -9.76 -11.99
C LEU A 182 -6.93 -8.31 -12.18
N PRO A 183 -7.59 -8.01 -13.32
CA PRO A 183 -8.00 -6.64 -13.65
C PRO A 183 -9.17 -6.14 -12.80
N SER A 184 -9.92 -7.05 -12.17
CA SER A 184 -10.99 -6.71 -11.24
C SER A 184 -10.40 -6.35 -9.87
N PRO A 185 -10.83 -5.25 -9.23
CA PRO A 185 -10.48 -4.96 -7.84
C PRO A 185 -10.72 -6.16 -6.92
N ASP A 186 -11.83 -6.87 -7.13
CA ASP A 186 -12.23 -8.01 -6.31
C ASP A 186 -11.20 -9.15 -6.36
N LEU A 187 -10.75 -9.51 -7.56
CA LEU A 187 -9.75 -10.55 -7.79
C LEU A 187 -8.37 -10.15 -7.24
N PHE A 188 -8.00 -8.87 -7.41
CA PHE A 188 -6.73 -8.35 -6.91
C PHE A 188 -6.68 -8.36 -5.39
N GLU A 189 -7.79 -7.99 -4.73
CA GLU A 189 -7.89 -8.05 -3.28
C GLU A 189 -7.85 -9.48 -2.73
N ASN A 190 -8.51 -10.45 -3.39
CA ASN A 190 -8.42 -11.87 -2.99
C ASN A 190 -6.97 -12.37 -3.08
N MET A 191 -6.24 -11.97 -4.11
CA MET A 191 -4.82 -12.27 -4.24
C MET A 191 -4.00 -11.66 -3.10
N LEU A 192 -4.28 -10.41 -2.70
CA LEU A 192 -3.60 -9.79 -1.55
C LEU A 192 -3.91 -10.51 -0.24
N VAL A 193 -5.15 -10.98 -0.05
CA VAL A 193 -5.55 -11.81 1.11
C VAL A 193 -4.72 -13.09 1.14
N ASP A 194 -4.61 -13.80 0.01
CA ASP A 194 -3.79 -15.02 -0.08
C ASP A 194 -2.31 -14.75 0.17
N LEU A 195 -1.79 -13.61 -0.29
CA LEU A 195 -0.41 -13.22 -0.03
C LEU A 195 -0.16 -12.95 1.45
N ASN A 196 -1.12 -12.34 2.17
CA ASN A 196 -1.05 -12.17 3.63
C ASN A 196 -1.21 -13.49 4.39
N ARG A 197 -1.85 -14.52 3.82
CA ARG A 197 -1.81 -15.88 4.38
C ARG A 197 -0.44 -16.52 4.23
N ALA A 198 0.24 -16.24 3.13
CA ALA A 198 1.55 -16.81 2.82
C ALA A 198 2.66 -16.19 3.67
N ILE A 199 2.62 -14.87 3.90
CA ILE A 199 3.67 -14.11 4.56
C ILE A 199 3.11 -13.33 5.74
N LYS A 200 3.63 -13.62 6.93
CA LYS A 200 3.28 -12.92 8.16
C LYS A 200 4.33 -11.87 8.48
N SER A 201 3.87 -10.66 8.83
CA SER A 201 4.73 -9.62 9.41
C SER A 201 4.90 -9.91 10.89
N SER A 202 6.13 -9.88 11.39
CA SER A 202 6.41 -10.01 12.83
C SER A 202 5.97 -8.76 13.60
N LEU A 203 6.09 -7.60 12.96
CA LEU A 203 5.60 -6.32 13.44
C LEU A 203 5.29 -5.41 12.24
N ILE A 204 4.29 -4.56 12.39
CA ILE A 204 3.95 -3.49 11.45
C ILE A 204 4.15 -2.16 12.15
N VAL A 205 4.83 -1.22 11.48
CA VAL A 205 4.97 0.18 11.92
C VAL A 205 4.45 1.07 10.80
N MET A 206 3.19 1.46 10.86
CA MET A 206 2.58 2.29 9.81
C MET A 206 2.93 3.76 10.01
N ASP A 207 3.50 4.35 8.96
CA ASP A 207 3.68 5.78 8.80
C ASP A 207 2.34 6.43 8.45
N ALA A 208 1.75 7.11 9.44
CA ALA A 208 0.56 7.93 9.31
C ALA A 208 0.80 9.31 9.96
N VAL A 209 2.05 9.81 9.99
CA VAL A 209 2.32 11.18 10.45
C VAL A 209 1.72 12.15 9.43
N ASP A 210 2.18 12.07 8.18
CA ASP A 210 1.48 12.64 7.04
C ASP A 210 0.90 11.52 6.17
N SER A 211 -0.43 11.51 6.07
CA SER A 211 -1.19 10.62 5.20
C SER A 211 -1.46 11.28 3.84
N MET A 212 -1.97 10.51 2.87
CA MET A 212 -2.36 11.06 1.56
C MET A 212 -3.84 10.83 1.25
N GLU A 213 -4.55 11.89 0.87
CA GLU A 213 -5.91 11.86 0.35
C GLU A 213 -5.99 12.21 -1.15
N GLY A 214 -7.16 12.07 -1.76
CA GLY A 214 -7.40 12.45 -3.15
C GLY A 214 -6.74 11.47 -4.12
N ASN A 215 -5.97 11.97 -5.10
CA ASN A 215 -5.39 11.20 -6.21
C ASN A 215 -4.15 10.36 -5.79
N GLY A 216 -4.24 9.69 -4.63
CA GLY A 216 -3.28 8.68 -4.19
C GLY A 216 -3.24 7.46 -5.12
N PRO A 217 -2.22 6.59 -5.02
CA PRO A 217 -1.26 6.50 -3.91
C PRO A 217 0.02 7.34 -4.07
N ARG A 218 0.17 8.10 -5.17
CA ARG A 218 1.39 8.90 -5.44
C ARG A 218 1.17 10.41 -5.53
N ASN A 219 0.05 10.85 -6.10
CA ASN A 219 -0.19 12.23 -6.52
C ASN A 219 -1.40 12.85 -5.83
N GLY A 220 -1.64 12.46 -4.59
CA GLY A 220 -2.69 13.00 -3.75
C GLY A 220 -2.26 14.27 -2.99
N THR A 221 -3.12 14.71 -2.08
CA THR A 221 -2.86 15.83 -1.16
C THR A 221 -2.45 15.28 0.19
N LEU A 222 -1.42 15.86 0.81
CA LEU A 222 -1.01 15.46 2.15
C LEU A 222 -2.00 15.94 3.20
N VAL A 223 -2.24 15.08 4.20
CA VAL A 223 -3.07 15.37 5.36
C VAL A 223 -2.26 14.98 6.59
N HIS A 224 -1.93 15.98 7.41
CA HIS A 224 -1.26 15.74 8.68
C HIS A 224 -2.22 14.99 9.62
N THR A 225 -1.94 13.70 9.84
CA THR A 225 -2.74 12.83 10.71
C THR A 225 -2.07 12.68 12.08
N GLY A 226 -0.74 12.82 12.13
CA GLY A 226 0.03 13.00 13.36
C GLY A 226 0.17 11.75 14.22
N VAL A 227 0.25 10.56 13.60
CA VAL A 227 0.23 9.29 14.35
C VAL A 227 1.15 8.22 13.75
N ILE A 228 1.72 7.38 14.62
CA ILE A 228 2.33 6.11 14.25
C ILE A 228 1.45 4.98 14.79
N ILE A 229 1.10 4.03 13.92
CA ILE A 229 0.25 2.88 14.28
C ILE A 229 1.13 1.63 14.29
N ILE A 230 1.15 0.89 15.41
CA ILE A 230 2.02 -0.27 15.59
C ILE A 230 1.21 -1.47 16.08
N SER A 231 1.40 -2.64 15.45
CA SER A 231 0.81 -3.92 15.87
C SER A 231 1.50 -5.07 15.13
N ASP A 232 1.29 -6.31 15.57
CA ASP A 232 1.57 -7.54 14.81
C ASP A 232 0.36 -8.03 13.99
N ASP A 233 -0.80 -7.38 14.12
CA ASP A 233 -2.00 -7.66 13.33
C ASP A 233 -2.13 -6.68 12.14
N PRO A 234 -1.97 -7.16 10.88
CA PRO A 234 -2.05 -6.29 9.71
C PRO A 234 -3.46 -5.77 9.41
N ALA A 235 -4.51 -6.53 9.74
CA ALA A 235 -5.88 -6.10 9.48
C ALA A 235 -6.36 -5.11 10.53
N ALA A 236 -5.94 -5.26 11.79
CA ALA A 236 -6.20 -4.29 12.84
C ALA A 236 -5.55 -2.94 12.51
N VAL A 237 -4.29 -2.95 12.05
CA VAL A 237 -3.60 -1.72 11.61
C VAL A 237 -4.35 -1.04 10.47
N ASP A 238 -4.76 -1.79 9.44
CA ASP A 238 -5.49 -1.21 8.31
C ASP A 238 -6.90 -0.74 8.71
N ALA A 239 -7.59 -1.44 9.62
CA ALA A 239 -8.88 -1.04 10.17
C ALA A 239 -8.77 0.27 10.97
N THR A 240 -7.76 0.41 11.81
CA THR A 240 -7.45 1.65 12.52
C THR A 240 -7.14 2.78 11.54
N GLY A 241 -6.31 2.53 10.51
CA GLY A 241 -6.03 3.50 9.46
C GLY A 241 -7.29 3.93 8.69
N ALA A 242 -8.18 3.00 8.37
CA ALA A 242 -9.46 3.26 7.73
C ALA A 242 -10.34 4.19 8.58
N LEU A 243 -10.45 3.91 9.88
CA LEU A 243 -11.22 4.74 10.83
C LEU A 243 -10.65 6.16 10.91
N LEU A 244 -9.33 6.33 10.97
CA LEU A 244 -8.67 7.65 10.95
C LEU A 244 -8.95 8.43 9.66
N MET A 245 -9.07 7.74 8.52
CA MET A 245 -9.45 8.33 7.23
C MET A 245 -10.96 8.64 7.11
N GLY A 246 -11.75 8.35 8.15
CA GLY A 246 -13.19 8.56 8.17
C GLY A 246 -13.98 7.56 7.31
N VAL A 247 -13.46 6.34 7.13
CA VAL A 247 -14.16 5.25 6.43
C VAL A 247 -14.30 4.03 7.31
N LYS A 248 -15.47 3.38 7.24
CA LYS A 248 -15.69 2.16 8.01
C LYS A 248 -14.82 1.01 7.47
N PRO A 249 -14.13 0.23 8.31
CA PRO A 249 -13.26 -0.86 7.88
C PRO A 249 -13.94 -1.84 6.91
N GLU A 250 -15.19 -2.22 7.18
CA GLU A 250 -15.98 -3.15 6.35
C GLU A 250 -16.31 -2.60 4.95
N SER A 251 -16.26 -1.27 4.78
CA SER A 251 -16.47 -0.61 3.49
C SER A 251 -15.22 -0.63 2.59
N VAL A 252 -14.06 -1.01 3.15
CA VAL A 252 -12.81 -1.22 2.42
C VAL A 252 -12.72 -2.72 2.09
N PRO A 253 -12.92 -3.13 0.82
CA PRO A 253 -13.09 -4.54 0.50
C PRO A 253 -11.91 -5.43 0.89
N LEU A 254 -10.66 -4.93 0.79
CA LEU A 254 -9.47 -5.66 1.22
C LEU A 254 -9.49 -5.97 2.73
N ILE A 255 -9.87 -4.98 3.56
CA ILE A 255 -9.96 -5.16 5.02
C ILE A 255 -11.07 -6.16 5.34
N ARG A 256 -12.28 -5.96 4.78
CA ARG A 256 -13.40 -6.89 4.95
C ARG A 256 -13.01 -8.33 4.62
N LYS A 257 -12.38 -8.56 3.46
CA LYS A 257 -11.95 -9.89 3.01
C LYS A 257 -10.86 -10.49 3.88
N ALA A 258 -9.94 -9.67 4.41
CA ALA A 258 -8.94 -10.14 5.38
C ALA A 258 -9.62 -10.69 6.64
N GLY A 259 -10.61 -9.96 7.19
CA GLY A 259 -11.42 -10.44 8.31
C GLY A 259 -12.20 -11.73 8.01
N GLU A 260 -12.85 -11.81 6.84
CA GLU A 260 -13.53 -13.03 6.36
C GLU A 260 -12.58 -14.23 6.22
N ALA A 261 -11.32 -13.97 5.88
CA ALA A 261 -10.27 -14.97 5.78
C ALA A 261 -9.57 -15.29 7.12
N GLY A 262 -9.99 -14.67 8.23
CA GLY A 262 -9.35 -14.84 9.54
C GLY A 262 -7.92 -14.28 9.60
N ILE A 263 -7.62 -13.30 8.75
CA ILE A 263 -6.36 -12.54 8.79
C ILE A 263 -6.61 -11.33 9.67
N GLY A 264 -6.40 -11.51 10.97
CA GLY A 264 -6.50 -10.43 11.95
C GLY A 264 -7.92 -9.93 12.24
N ASN A 265 -8.01 -8.89 13.08
CA ASN A 265 -9.27 -8.30 13.52
C ASN A 265 -9.60 -7.02 12.76
N VAL A 266 -10.81 -6.97 12.19
CA VAL A 266 -11.33 -5.81 11.44
C VAL A 266 -12.36 -5.01 12.22
N ASN A 267 -12.91 -5.59 13.28
CA ASN A 267 -13.94 -4.99 14.12
C ASN A 267 -13.28 -4.17 15.23
N GLU A 268 -13.62 -2.89 15.32
CA GLU A 268 -13.06 -1.97 16.33
C GLU A 268 -13.24 -2.50 17.77
N GLU A 269 -14.36 -3.15 18.08
CA GLU A 269 -14.64 -3.75 19.39
C GLU A 269 -13.65 -4.86 19.79
N LYS A 270 -12.92 -5.43 18.83
CA LYS A 270 -11.87 -6.43 19.04
C LYS A 270 -10.47 -5.84 18.93
N ILE A 271 -10.34 -4.52 18.91
CA ILE A 271 -9.06 -3.81 18.86
C ILE A 271 -8.90 -3.04 20.18
N GLU A 272 -7.89 -3.44 20.95
CA GLU A 272 -7.44 -2.70 22.12
C GLU A 272 -6.42 -1.63 21.69
N TYR A 273 -6.75 -0.36 21.91
CA TYR A 273 -5.83 0.75 21.64
C TYR A 273 -4.94 1.06 22.86
N LEU A 274 -3.64 1.18 22.61
CA LEU A 274 -2.62 1.51 23.63
C LEU A 274 -1.96 2.85 23.33
N GLY A 275 -1.65 3.63 24.37
CA GLY A 275 -0.95 4.92 24.26
C GLY A 275 -1.82 6.10 23.81
N GLY A 276 -2.97 5.83 23.21
CA GLY A 276 -3.99 6.80 22.83
C GLY A 276 -5.26 6.08 22.39
N SER A 277 -6.26 6.86 21.96
CA SER A 277 -7.52 6.39 21.42
C SER A 277 -7.80 7.06 20.07
N LEU A 278 -8.69 6.48 19.25
CA LEU A 278 -9.09 7.10 17.98
C LEU A 278 -9.66 8.52 18.15
N LYS A 279 -10.25 8.82 19.33
CA LYS A 279 -10.86 10.13 19.63
C LYS A 279 -9.83 11.23 19.83
N ASP A 280 -8.59 10.88 20.15
CA ASP A 280 -7.50 11.83 20.36
C ASP A 280 -6.98 12.41 19.04
N PHE A 281 -7.36 11.79 17.92
CA PHE A 281 -6.99 12.20 16.58
C PHE A 281 -8.20 12.79 15.86
N THR A 282 -7.97 13.84 15.08
CA THR A 282 -9.04 14.40 14.26
C THR A 282 -9.37 13.42 13.14
N VAL A 283 -10.43 12.62 13.33
CA VAL A 283 -10.99 11.77 12.29
C VAL A 283 -11.59 12.67 11.21
N ARG A 284 -10.79 12.96 10.18
CA ARG A 284 -11.23 13.72 9.02
C ARG A 284 -11.79 12.76 7.99
N LYS A 285 -12.89 13.14 7.34
CA LYS A 285 -13.36 12.42 6.15
C LYS A 285 -12.43 12.73 4.99
N PHE A 286 -11.55 11.78 4.65
CA PHE A 286 -10.62 11.94 3.54
C PHE A 286 -11.39 12.02 2.21
N SER A 287 -10.83 12.76 1.25
CA SER A 287 -11.23 12.68 -0.14
C SER A 287 -10.70 11.39 -0.75
N PHE A 288 -11.55 10.57 -1.37
CA PHE A 288 -11.13 9.32 -2.02
C PHE A 288 -11.27 9.42 -3.55
N PRO A 289 -10.41 8.73 -4.33
CA PRO A 289 -10.62 8.57 -5.75
C PRO A 289 -12.00 7.97 -6.04
N PRO A 290 -12.63 8.32 -7.19
CA PRO A 290 -13.89 7.71 -7.56
C PRO A 290 -13.82 6.19 -7.63
N ARG A 291 -14.72 5.52 -6.89
CA ARG A 291 -14.75 4.06 -6.77
C ARG A 291 -15.51 3.41 -7.93
N THR A 292 -14.92 2.34 -8.44
CA THR A 292 -15.58 1.29 -9.22
C THR A 292 -16.43 0.43 -8.30
N SER A 293 -17.71 0.75 -8.14
CA SER A 293 -18.70 -0.19 -7.59
C SER A 293 -19.17 -1.10 -8.74
N ILE A 294 -18.28 -1.98 -9.21
CA ILE A 294 -18.67 -3.01 -10.19
C ILE A 294 -19.31 -4.13 -9.38
N LYS A 295 -20.66 -4.17 -9.37
CA LYS A 295 -21.38 -5.36 -8.91
C LYS A 295 -20.85 -6.56 -9.69
N LYS A 296 -20.66 -7.69 -8.99
CA LYS A 296 -20.27 -9.00 -9.55
C LYS A 296 -20.95 -9.21 -10.91
N ASN A 297 -20.14 -9.48 -11.93
CA ASN A 297 -20.44 -10.11 -13.22
C ASN A 297 -19.47 -9.56 -14.28
N ALA A 298 -18.18 -9.83 -14.10
CA ALA A 298 -17.16 -9.57 -15.13
C ALA A 298 -16.97 -10.78 -16.07
N GLU A 299 -17.60 -11.92 -15.79
CA GLU A 299 -17.40 -13.16 -16.56
C GLU A 299 -18.27 -13.24 -17.83
N GLU A 300 -19.29 -12.40 -17.96
CA GLU A 300 -20.13 -12.33 -19.18
C GLU A 300 -20.36 -10.88 -19.57
N THR A 301 -19.38 -10.24 -20.21
CA THR A 301 -19.62 -8.95 -20.84
C THR A 301 -19.42 -9.04 -22.35
N SER A 302 -20.55 -9.13 -23.07
CA SER A 302 -20.63 -8.91 -24.50
C SER A 302 -19.93 -7.59 -24.90
N GLY A 303 -19.44 -7.48 -26.14
CA GLY A 303 -18.71 -6.30 -26.62
C GLY A 303 -19.48 -4.97 -26.47
N ILE A 304 -20.80 -5.02 -26.34
CA ILE A 304 -21.68 -3.87 -26.08
C ILE A 304 -21.51 -3.38 -24.64
N ALA A 305 -21.46 -4.27 -23.65
CA ALA A 305 -21.27 -3.91 -22.25
C ALA A 305 -19.90 -3.26 -21.99
N LEU A 306 -18.84 -3.73 -22.69
CA LEU A 306 -17.51 -3.13 -22.65
C LEU A 306 -17.47 -1.68 -23.17
N LYS A 307 -18.26 -1.37 -24.21
CA LYS A 307 -18.39 -0.01 -24.75
C LYS A 307 -19.22 0.89 -23.83
N LEU A 308 -20.32 0.37 -23.28
CA LEU A 308 -21.18 1.11 -22.34
C LEU A 308 -20.43 1.47 -21.06
N ARG A 309 -19.54 0.60 -20.57
CA ARG A 309 -18.66 0.87 -19.41
C ARG A 309 -17.95 2.23 -19.48
N ASN A 310 -17.54 2.70 -20.67
CA ASN A 310 -16.79 3.95 -20.82
C ASN A 310 -17.57 5.22 -20.43
N TRP A 311 -18.89 5.08 -20.31
CA TRP A 311 -19.83 6.14 -19.97
C TRP A 311 -20.25 6.13 -18.50
N PHE A 312 -20.11 5.00 -17.80
CA PHE A 312 -20.58 4.85 -16.42
C PHE A 312 -19.45 4.63 -15.41
N ILE A 313 -18.37 3.96 -15.83
CA ILE A 313 -17.32 3.51 -14.92
C ILE A 313 -16.19 4.54 -14.86
N PRO A 314 -15.65 4.85 -13.66
CA PRO A 314 -14.46 5.68 -13.52
C PRO A 314 -13.31 5.26 -14.42
N LYS A 315 -12.60 6.25 -14.95
CA LYS A 315 -11.50 6.06 -15.88
C LYS A 315 -10.32 7.00 -15.60
N PRO A 316 -9.08 6.56 -15.86
CA PRO A 316 -7.95 7.49 -15.83
C PRO A 316 -8.10 8.50 -16.97
N VAL A 317 -7.82 9.77 -16.71
CA VAL A 317 -7.85 10.87 -17.67
C VAL A 317 -6.55 11.64 -17.54
N ILE A 318 -5.92 11.95 -18.68
CA ILE A 318 -4.71 12.77 -18.72
C ILE A 318 -5.10 14.23 -18.80
N ASP A 319 -4.51 15.05 -17.94
CA ASP A 319 -4.49 16.49 -18.05
C ASP A 319 -3.34 16.90 -18.97
N SER A 320 -3.67 17.46 -20.14
CA SER A 320 -2.68 17.86 -21.14
C SER A 320 -1.86 19.07 -20.73
N GLU A 321 -2.35 19.90 -19.81
CA GLU A 321 -1.64 21.10 -19.35
C GLU A 321 -0.53 20.74 -18.37
N VAL A 322 -0.73 19.67 -17.59
CA VAL A 322 0.25 19.14 -16.63
C VAL A 322 1.19 18.11 -17.29
N CYS A 323 0.76 17.46 -18.38
CA CYS A 323 1.51 16.34 -18.96
C CYS A 323 2.83 16.77 -19.61
N THR A 324 3.95 16.28 -19.06
CA THR A 324 5.30 16.45 -19.64
C THR A 324 5.61 15.54 -20.83
N LYS A 325 4.65 14.71 -21.27
CA LYS A 325 4.78 13.81 -22.43
C LYS A 325 5.93 12.78 -22.29
N CYS A 326 6.32 12.44 -21.06
CA CYS A 326 7.45 11.54 -20.77
C CYS A 326 7.25 10.07 -21.19
N GLY A 327 6.01 9.65 -21.46
CA GLY A 327 5.68 8.29 -21.90
C GLY A 327 5.71 7.19 -20.84
N ASN A 328 5.91 7.53 -19.55
CA ASN A 328 5.90 6.54 -18.45
C ASN A 328 4.60 5.72 -18.42
N CYS A 329 3.45 6.37 -18.60
CA CYS A 329 2.15 5.71 -18.61
C CYS A 329 2.00 4.68 -19.75
N VAL A 330 2.59 4.95 -20.92
CA VAL A 330 2.62 4.03 -22.06
C VAL A 330 3.51 2.83 -21.73
N ARG A 331 4.73 3.09 -21.21
CA ARG A 331 5.69 2.04 -20.84
C ARG A 331 5.13 1.08 -19.80
N ILE A 332 4.51 1.60 -18.74
CA ILE A 332 3.95 0.76 -17.65
C ILE A 332 2.66 0.05 -18.04
N CYS A 333 1.95 0.48 -19.10
CA CYS A 333 0.68 -0.11 -19.49
C CYS A 333 0.88 -1.60 -19.76
N PRO A 334 0.22 -2.48 -18.99
CA PRO A 334 0.61 -3.88 -19.01
C PRO A 334 -0.22 -4.69 -20.03
N VAL A 335 -1.36 -4.17 -20.48
CA VAL A 335 -2.20 -4.80 -21.51
C VAL A 335 -1.43 -4.94 -22.83
N THR A 336 -1.66 -6.04 -23.55
CA THR A 336 -1.12 -6.29 -24.89
C THR A 336 -2.28 -6.55 -25.87
N PRO A 337 -2.46 -5.74 -26.93
CA PRO A 337 -1.75 -4.49 -27.22
C PRO A 337 -1.99 -3.41 -26.15
N LYS A 338 -1.06 -2.46 -26.01
CA LYS A 338 -1.13 -1.40 -24.98
C LYS A 338 -2.40 -0.57 -25.15
N ALA A 339 -3.06 -0.29 -24.03
CA ALA A 339 -4.22 0.60 -23.97
C ALA A 339 -3.86 2.10 -24.05
N LEU A 340 -2.56 2.41 -24.14
CA LEU A 340 -2.01 3.74 -24.28
C LEU A 340 -1.04 3.73 -25.46
N SER A 341 -1.13 4.72 -26.33
CA SER A 341 -0.17 5.00 -27.39
C SER A 341 0.27 6.46 -27.31
N GLN A 342 1.44 6.76 -27.87
CA GLN A 342 1.97 8.11 -27.89
C GLN A 342 2.86 8.30 -29.12
N ASN A 343 2.56 9.31 -29.93
CA ASN A 343 3.48 9.79 -30.94
C ASN A 343 4.52 10.73 -30.32
N LYS A 344 5.68 10.87 -30.95
CA LYS A 344 6.78 11.69 -30.45
C LYS A 344 6.32 13.14 -30.24
N GLY A 345 6.44 13.66 -29.02
CA GLY A 345 6.07 15.04 -28.67
C GLY A 345 4.57 15.28 -28.42
N GLU A 346 3.74 14.25 -28.47
CA GLU A 346 2.31 14.34 -28.21
C GLU A 346 1.93 13.83 -26.82
N VAL A 347 0.76 14.24 -26.35
CA VAL A 347 0.17 13.69 -25.11
C VAL A 347 -0.27 12.25 -25.38
N PRO A 348 0.04 11.28 -24.48
CA PRO A 348 -0.43 9.91 -24.63
C PRO A 348 -1.95 9.81 -24.74
N GLN A 349 -2.44 8.92 -25.60
CA GLN A 349 -3.87 8.74 -25.84
C GLN A 349 -4.32 7.36 -25.38
N TYR A 350 -5.47 7.31 -24.70
CA TYR A 350 -6.08 6.06 -24.26
C TYR A 350 -6.92 5.42 -25.36
N ASN A 351 -6.70 4.13 -25.59
CA ASN A 351 -7.71 3.24 -26.13
C ASN A 351 -8.48 2.59 -24.97
N TYR A 352 -9.62 3.16 -24.59
CA TYR A 352 -10.41 2.66 -23.46
C TYR A 352 -11.06 1.30 -23.67
N ASN A 353 -11.16 0.82 -24.91
CA ASN A 353 -11.65 -0.52 -25.19
C ASN A 353 -10.64 -1.58 -24.73
N LEU A 354 -9.34 -1.25 -24.76
CA LEU A 354 -8.26 -2.09 -24.25
C LEU A 354 -7.95 -1.84 -22.77
N CYS A 355 -8.35 -0.69 -22.22
CA CYS A 355 -8.02 -0.31 -20.85
C CYS A 355 -8.75 -1.19 -19.82
N ILE A 356 -7.99 -1.92 -19.01
CA ILE A 356 -8.51 -2.79 -17.94
C ILE A 356 -8.79 -2.06 -16.60
N ARG A 357 -8.64 -0.73 -16.54
CA ARG A 357 -8.82 0.08 -15.32
C ARG A 357 -7.92 -0.31 -14.13
N CYS A 358 -6.72 -0.83 -14.39
CA CYS A 358 -5.74 -1.15 -13.34
C CYS A 358 -5.09 0.07 -12.68
N TYR A 359 -5.19 1.25 -13.31
CA TYR A 359 -4.63 2.53 -12.84
C TYR A 359 -3.10 2.61 -12.67
N CYS A 360 -2.31 1.62 -13.12
CA CYS A 360 -0.84 1.69 -13.10
C CYS A 360 -0.27 2.97 -13.75
N CYS A 361 -0.96 3.48 -14.79
CA CYS A 361 -0.63 4.75 -15.44
C CYS A 361 -0.72 5.96 -14.49
N GLN A 362 -1.72 5.99 -13.62
CA GLN A 362 -1.91 7.04 -12.62
C GLN A 362 -0.84 6.94 -11.52
N GLU A 363 -0.53 5.73 -11.06
CA GLU A 363 0.51 5.50 -10.05
C GLU A 363 1.93 5.87 -10.55
N THR A 364 2.23 5.62 -11.82
CA THR A 364 3.57 5.88 -12.38
C THR A 364 3.79 7.33 -12.83
N CYS A 365 2.72 8.14 -12.97
CA CYS A 365 2.83 9.49 -13.48
C CYS A 365 3.64 10.37 -12.50
N PRO A 366 4.80 10.93 -12.91
CA PRO A 366 5.64 11.72 -12.01
C PRO A 366 5.02 13.10 -11.68
N GLU A 367 4.33 13.69 -12.66
CA GLU A 367 3.74 15.03 -12.54
C GLU A 367 2.34 15.04 -11.94
N GLY A 368 1.75 13.87 -11.68
CA GLY A 368 0.34 13.80 -11.27
C GLY A 368 -0.67 14.18 -12.35
N ALA A 369 -0.26 14.27 -13.61
CA ALA A 369 -1.11 14.60 -14.76
C ALA A 369 -2.24 13.60 -15.05
N ILE A 370 -2.33 12.47 -14.34
CA ILE A 370 -3.36 11.45 -14.56
C ILE A 370 -4.22 11.33 -13.31
N SER A 371 -5.52 11.53 -13.46
CA SER A 371 -6.51 11.43 -12.38
C SER A 371 -7.65 10.48 -12.75
N ILE A 372 -8.33 9.92 -11.75
CA ILE A 372 -9.50 9.06 -11.96
C ILE A 372 -10.75 9.94 -11.99
N LYS A 373 -11.49 9.91 -13.09
CA LYS A 373 -12.74 10.68 -13.27
C LYS A 373 -13.93 9.77 -13.56
N THR A 374 -15.03 10.01 -12.86
CA THR A 374 -16.34 9.42 -13.20
C THR A 374 -16.92 10.17 -14.41
N PRO A 375 -17.29 9.49 -15.51
CA PRO A 375 -17.95 10.15 -16.63
C PRO A 375 -19.35 10.67 -16.25
N LEU A 376 -19.90 11.59 -17.04
CA LEU A 376 -21.13 12.32 -16.71
C LEU A 376 -22.33 11.39 -16.45
N LEU A 377 -22.58 10.41 -17.33
CA LEU A 377 -23.68 9.45 -17.15
C LEU A 377 -23.51 8.60 -15.88
N GLY A 378 -22.26 8.25 -15.52
CA GLY A 378 -21.95 7.60 -14.24
C GLY A 378 -22.22 8.49 -13.02
N LYS A 379 -22.03 9.81 -13.12
CA LYS A 379 -22.39 10.75 -12.05
C LYS A 379 -23.91 10.84 -11.88
N ILE A 380 -24.63 10.97 -12.99
CA ILE A 380 -26.10 11.08 -13.02
C ILE A 380 -26.74 9.80 -12.47
N SER A 381 -26.30 8.62 -12.90
CA SER A 381 -26.83 7.34 -12.41
C SER A 381 -26.70 7.16 -10.90
N LYS A 382 -25.63 7.68 -10.28
CA LYS A 382 -25.45 7.63 -8.82
C LYS A 382 -26.41 8.54 -8.04
N LEU A 383 -26.96 9.58 -8.67
CA LEU A 383 -27.94 10.47 -8.03
C LEU A 383 -29.36 9.88 -8.02
N PHE A 384 -29.68 9.00 -8.98
CA PHE A 384 -31.00 8.39 -9.13
C PHE A 384 -31.10 6.93 -8.63
N GLY A 385 -29.98 6.32 -8.24
CA GLY A 385 -29.91 4.92 -7.78
C GLY A 385 -29.34 4.74 -6.38
N GLY A 386 -29.45 5.77 -5.53
CA GLY A 386 -29.06 5.77 -4.13
C GLY A 386 -30.11 5.13 -3.23
#